data_AF-A0A418IRC3-F1
#
_entry.id   AF-A0A418IRC3-F1
#
_cell.length_a   1.000
_cell.length_b   1.000
_cell.length_c   1.000
_cell.angle_alpha   90.00
_cell.angle_beta   90.00
_cell.angle_gamma   90.00
#
_symmetry.space_group_name_H-M   'P 1'
#
loop_
_entity.id
_entity.type
_entity.pdbx_description
1 polymer ?
#
loop_
_entity_poly.entity_id
_entity_poly.type
_entity_poly.pdbx_seq_one_letter_code
_entity_poly.pdbx_strand_id
1 'polypeptide(L)' 'MKYKYASNKALKYPKTKKCFDILVVIGLLLLLIKFGLFIYVKTSGNDIGFLNNDILYSILPLLIMIIGVAGSEVLNRKPK' A
#
# COMPACT_ATOMS: atom_id res chain seq x y z
N MET A 1 -40.97 -2.08 14.52
CA MET A 1 -39.53 -1.87 14.72
C MET A 1 -38.79 -3.06 14.10
N LYS A 2 -38.41 -3.00 12.81
CA LYS A 2 -37.67 -4.10 12.16
C LYS A 2 -36.18 -3.84 12.30
N TYR A 3 -35.54 -4.56 13.22
CA TYR A 3 -34.09 -4.66 13.27
C TYR A 3 -33.62 -5.29 11.94
N LYS A 4 -33.07 -4.43 11.08
CA LYS A 4 -32.39 -4.86 9.85
C LYS A 4 -31.19 -5.66 10.31
N TYR A 5 -31.30 -6.98 10.24
CA TYR A 5 -30.19 -7.91 10.34
C TYR A 5 -29.00 -7.30 9.64
N ALA A 6 -27.90 -7.15 10.39
CA ALA A 6 -26.58 -6.91 9.84
C ALA A 6 -26.39 -7.99 8.79
N SER A 7 -26.74 -7.66 7.54
CA SER A 7 -26.40 -8.45 6.39
C SER A 7 -24.90 -8.53 6.49
N ASN A 8 -24.45 -9.69 6.94
CA ASN A 8 -23.15 -10.25 6.67
C ASN A 8 -23.00 -10.16 5.15
N LYS A 9 -22.65 -8.95 4.68
CA LYS A 9 -22.39 -8.61 3.30
C LYS A 9 -21.06 -9.28 3.05
N ALA A 10 -21.11 -10.60 2.88
CA ALA A 10 -19.98 -11.39 2.47
C ALA A 10 -19.43 -10.70 1.23
N LEU A 11 -18.27 -10.07 1.40
CA LEU A 11 -17.51 -9.50 0.29
C LEU A 11 -17.42 -10.60 -0.76
N LYS A 12 -17.78 -10.32 -2.02
CA LYS A 12 -17.81 -11.35 -3.08
C LYS A 12 -16.46 -12.06 -3.24
N TYR A 13 -15.37 -11.40 -2.85
CA TYR A 13 -14.01 -11.95 -2.78
C TYR A 13 -13.29 -11.51 -1.48
N PRO A 14 -13.55 -12.17 -0.34
CA PRO A 14 -13.00 -11.76 0.95
C PRO A 14 -11.49 -12.03 1.05
N LYS A 15 -10.99 -13.05 0.33
CA LYS A 15 -9.57 -13.41 0.30
C LYS A 15 -8.75 -12.41 -0.52
N THR A 16 -9.25 -12.04 -1.70
CA THR A 16 -8.54 -11.14 -2.62
C THR A 16 -8.48 -9.71 -2.08
N LYS A 17 -9.52 -9.26 -1.36
CA LYS A 17 -9.48 -7.97 -0.67
C LYS A 17 -8.40 -7.93 0.42
N LYS A 18 -8.23 -9.01 1.19
CA LYS A 18 -7.14 -9.11 2.18
C LYS A 18 -5.74 -9.07 1.54
N CYS A 19 -5.57 -9.67 0.36
CA CYS A 19 -4.30 -9.61 -0.37
C CYS A 19 -3.93 -8.17 -0.75
N PHE A 20 -4.89 -7.38 -1.26
CA PHE A 20 -4.63 -5.97 -1.59
C PHE A 20 -4.36 -5.12 -0.35
N ASP A 21 -5.04 -5.39 0.75
CA ASP A 21 -4.80 -4.70 2.03
C ASP A 21 -3.35 -4.93 2.52
N ILE A 22 -2.88 -6.18 2.48
CA ILE A 22 -1.48 -6.53 2.77
C ILE A 22 -0.51 -5.82 1.81
N LEU A 23 -0.86 -5.72 0.53
CA LEU A 23 -0.04 -5.04 -0.47
C LEU A 23 0.10 -3.54 -0.18
N VAL A 24 -0.98 -2.89 0.28
CA VAL A 24 -0.96 -1.48 0.73
C VAL A 24 -0.06 -1.33 1.95
N VAL A 25 -0.18 -2.22 2.93
CA VAL A 25 0.66 -2.18 4.15
C VAL A 25 2.13 -2.35 3.80
N ILE A 26 2.47 -3.28 2.89
CA ILE A 26 3.85 -3.47 2.42
C ILE A 26 4.36 -2.21 1.70
N GLY A 27 3.56 -1.63 0.81
CA GLY A 27 3.92 -0.38 0.10
C GLY A 27 4.17 0.78 1.07
N LEU A 28 3.32 0.92 2.09
CA LEU A 28 3.47 1.93 3.13
C LEU A 28 4.74 1.71 3.97
N LEU A 29 5.03 0.46 4.36
CA LEU A 29 6.22 0.12 5.14
C LEU A 29 7.50 0.43 4.36
N LEU A 30 7.55 0.08 3.07
CA LEU A 30 8.67 0.41 2.19
C LEU A 30 8.87 1.93 2.07
N LEU A 31 7.77 2.70 2.02
CA LEU A 31 7.82 4.15 1.96
C LEU A 31 8.38 4.76 3.26
N LEU A 32 7.95 4.26 4.42
CA LEU A 32 8.45 4.69 5.73
C LEU A 32 9.94 4.40 5.91
N ILE A 33 10.38 3.19 5.55
CA ILE A 33 11.81 2.81 5.58
C ILE A 33 12.62 3.75 4.70
N LYS A 34 12.13 4.03 3.49
CA LYS A 34 12.81 4.93 2.55
C LYS A 34 12.89 6.36 3.08
N PHE A 35 11.83 6.86 3.72
CA PHE A 35 11.86 8.17 4.39
C PHE A 35 12.86 8.20 5.55
N GLY A 36 12.91 7.14 6.36
CA GLY A 36 13.87 6.99 7.45
C GLY A 36 15.31 7.00 6.94
N LEU A 37 15.61 6.23 5.89
CA LEU A 37 16.92 6.26 5.24
C LEU A 37 17.24 7.64 4.67
N PHE A 38 16.29 8.29 4.00
CA PHE A 38 16.51 9.62 3.43
C PHE A 38 16.89 10.65 4.51
N ILE A 39 16.18 10.64 5.64
CA ILE A 39 16.48 11.52 6.79
C ILE A 39 17.85 11.17 7.36
N TYR A 40 18.13 9.89 7.61
CA TYR A 40 19.41 9.43 8.16
C TYR A 40 20.61 9.83 7.30
N VAL A 41 20.49 9.73 5.98
CA VAL A 41 21.50 10.15 5.01
C VAL A 41 21.71 11.65 5.02
N LYS A 42 20.59 12.38 4.98
CA LYS A 42 20.58 13.84 5.02
C LYS A 42 21.28 14.37 6.28
N THR A 43 21.07 13.71 7.43
CA THR A 43 21.65 14.15 8.71
C THR A 43 23.07 13.63 8.94
N SER A 44 23.41 12.44 8.46
CA SER A 44 24.73 11.83 8.67
C SER A 44 25.77 12.29 7.66
N GLY A 45 25.38 13.03 6.61
CA GLY A 45 26.28 13.44 5.52
C GLY A 45 26.88 12.27 4.75
N ASN A 46 26.31 11.07 4.92
CA ASN A 46 26.85 9.83 4.41
C ASN A 46 26.23 9.58 3.03
N ASP A 47 27.01 9.75 1.97
CA ASP A 47 26.59 9.45 0.60
C ASP A 47 26.48 7.93 0.39
N ILE A 48 25.42 7.32 0.95
CA ILE A 48 25.04 5.98 0.53
C ILE A 48 24.48 6.10 -0.88
N GLY A 49 25.28 5.64 -1.86
CA GLY A 49 24.89 5.53 -3.27
C GLY A 49 23.58 4.77 -3.52
N PHE A 50 22.98 4.16 -2.51
CA PHE A 50 21.64 3.59 -2.52
C PHE A 50 20.52 4.60 -2.84
N LEU A 51 20.75 5.91 -2.63
CA LEU A 51 19.84 6.99 -3.05
C LEU A 51 20.04 7.45 -4.51
N ASN A 52 21.16 7.10 -5.13
CA ASN A 52 21.55 7.55 -6.46
C ASN A 52 21.60 6.37 -7.45
N ASN A 53 20.51 6.14 -8.19
CA ASN A 53 20.49 6.25 -9.66
C ASN A 53 19.35 5.53 -10.36
N ASP A 54 18.61 4.62 -9.70
CA ASP A 54 17.51 3.94 -10.38
C ASP A 54 16.17 4.59 -10.08
N ILE A 55 15.65 5.31 -11.09
CA ILE A 55 14.29 5.88 -11.13
C ILE A 55 13.25 4.80 -10.76
N LEU A 56 13.49 3.55 -11.16
CA LEU A 56 12.67 2.40 -10.80
C LEU A 56 12.61 2.16 -9.29
N TYR A 57 13.74 2.14 -8.59
CA TYR A 57 13.77 2.01 -7.13
C TYR A 57 13.09 3.18 -6.43
N SER A 58 13.10 4.35 -7.07
CA SER A 58 12.44 5.52 -6.51
C SER A 58 10.91 5.48 -6.62
N ILE A 59 10.39 4.93 -7.73
CA ILE A 59 8.96 4.87 -8.05
C ILE A 59 8.31 3.57 -7.54
N LEU A 60 9.09 2.50 -7.32
CA LEU A 60 8.59 1.19 -6.90
C LEU A 60 7.66 1.22 -5.67
N PRO A 61 7.97 1.92 -4.56
CA PRO A 61 7.08 1.99 -3.40
C PRO A 61 5.75 2.66 -3.73
N LEU A 62 5.78 3.70 -4.58
CA LEU A 62 4.60 4.44 -5.01
C LEU A 62 3.72 3.61 -5.94
N LEU A 63 4.32 2.88 -6.88
CA LEU A 63 3.60 1.97 -7.78
C LEU A 63 2.90 0.86 -7.01
N ILE A 64 3.59 0.21 -6.07
CA ILE A 64 3.02 -0.84 -5.22
C ILE A 64 1.84 -0.29 -4.41
N MET A 65 1.97 0.93 -3.86
CA MET A 65 0.91 1.58 -3.11
C MET A 65 -0.31 1.93 -3.99
N ILE A 66 -0.10 2.48 -5.18
CA ILE A 66 -1.18 2.83 -6.12
C ILE A 66 -1.93 1.57 -6.58
N ILE A 67 -1.22 0.50 -6.93
CA ILE A 67 -1.82 -0.79 -7.33
C ILE A 67 -2.57 -1.42 -6.15
N GLY A 68 -1.99 -1.34 -4.95
CA GLY A 68 -2.61 -1.80 -3.70
C GLY A 68 -3.94 -1.10 -3.43
N VAL A 69 -3.94 0.24 -3.46
CA VAL A 69 -5.13 1.07 -3.23
C VAL A 69 -6.15 0.85 -4.34
N ALA A 70 -5.77 1.00 -5.60
CA ALA A 70 -6.69 0.83 -6.74
C ALA A 70 -7.32 -0.57 -6.78
N GLY A 71 -6.55 -1.62 -6.51
CA GLY A 71 -7.07 -2.98 -6.42
C GLY A 71 -8.00 -3.20 -5.23
N SER A 72 -7.66 -2.65 -4.06
CA SER A 72 -8.54 -2.68 -2.88
C SER A 72 -9.88 -1.98 -3.16
N GLU A 73 -9.83 -0.79 -3.77
CA GLU A 73 -11.00 0.01 -4.16
C GLU A 73 -11.90 -0.71 -5.17
N VAL A 74 -11.31 -1.29 -6.23
CA VAL A 74 -12.05 -2.06 -7.26
C VAL A 74 -12.73 -3.27 -6.63
N LEU A 75 -12.08 -3.99 -5.71
CA LEU A 75 -12.68 -5.13 -5.02
C LEU A 75 -13.68 -4.75 -3.93
N ASN A 76 -13.63 -3.52 -3.43
CA ASN A 76 -14.59 -3.00 -2.46
C ASN A 76 -15.91 -2.56 -3.14
N ARG A 77 -15.89 -2.35 -4.47
CA ARG A 77 -17.11 -2.08 -5.24
C ARG A 77 -17.95 -3.36 -5.30
N LYS A 78 -19.15 -3.29 -4.74
CA LYS A 78 -20.17 -4.32 -4.94
C LYS A 78 -20.46 -4.43 -6.45
N PRO A 79 -20.49 -5.64 -7.03
CA PRO A 79 -21.11 -5.77 -8.34
C PRO A 79 -22.57 -5.34 -8.20
N LYS A 80 -22.99 -4.45 -9.11
CA LYS A 80 -24.40 -4.13 -9.34
C LYS A 80 -25.17 -5.39 -9.72
#